data_AF-A0A3G2G778-F1
#
_entry.id   AF-A0A3G2G778-F1
#
_cell.length_a   1.000
_cell.length_b   1.000
_cell.length_c   1.000
_cell.angle_alpha   90.00
_cell.angle_beta   90.00
_cell.angle_gamma   90.00
#
_symmetry.space_group_name_H-M   'P 1'
#
loop_
_entity.id
_entity.type
_entity.pdbx_description
1 polymer ?
#
loop_
_entity_poly.entity_id
_entity_poly.type
_entity_poly.pdbx_seq_one_letter_code
_entity_poly.pdbx_strand_id
1 'polypeptide(L)'
;MFQKRIIRIVPLYYLLTFAWIILGGSILHYSEGLGLKRLIYSLLFLPLEDQFPVLYLGWSLNYEIFFYLIFGLSFFFKTERYFFIISFFVISYVLGVIFKFETAYLRMITSELNLYFISGILLGLYFNKFSVSKQVALPISVFGIFLFILMFFNIIQIKNEMILLVIVSLFVLAFLLFDYTFKSKGNKFLIFLGDISYSLYLSHSFVEIFSKRIIPNDTFIIPYFILKIILVVVLSSVLYLFIEKKLTEYLKLKIKV
;
A
#
# COMPACT_ATOMS: atom_id res chain seq x y z
N MET A 1 -15.28 8.28 6.50
CA MET A 1 -13.84 8.13 6.14
C MET A 1 -13.58 6.84 5.37
N PHE A 2 -13.98 5.68 5.89
CA PHE A 2 -13.84 4.36 5.23
C PHE A 2 -14.46 4.30 3.82
N GLN A 3 -15.69 4.78 3.66
CA GLN A 3 -16.38 4.86 2.36
C GLN A 3 -15.58 5.66 1.32
N LYS A 4 -14.97 6.79 1.71
CA LYS A 4 -14.17 7.62 0.79
C LYS A 4 -12.91 6.90 0.30
N ARG A 5 -12.33 6.00 1.11
CA ARG A 5 -11.18 5.18 0.71
C ARG A 5 -11.59 4.02 -0.19
N ILE A 6 -12.65 3.29 0.17
CA ILE A 6 -13.20 2.19 -0.67
C ILE A 6 -13.58 2.69 -2.07
N ILE A 7 -14.30 3.82 -2.13
CA ILE A 7 -14.75 4.43 -3.39
C ILE A 7 -13.57 4.77 -4.31
N ARG A 8 -12.40 5.07 -3.73
CA ARG A 8 -11.18 5.37 -4.47
C ARG A 8 -10.44 4.10 -4.89
N ILE A 9 -10.34 3.13 -3.97
CA ILE A 9 -9.49 1.94 -4.12
C ILE A 9 -10.15 0.91 -5.05
N VAL A 10 -11.37 0.49 -4.70
CA VAL A 10 -12.03 -0.69 -5.27
C VAL A 10 -12.31 -0.54 -6.78
N PRO A 11 -12.87 0.59 -7.27
CA PRO A 11 -13.24 0.65 -8.69
C PRO A 11 -12.04 0.60 -9.62
N LEU A 12 -10.95 1.30 -9.29
CA LEU A 12 -9.74 1.30 -10.11
C LEU A 12 -9.03 -0.06 -10.06
N TYR A 13 -8.97 -0.69 -8.89
CA TYR A 13 -8.41 -2.03 -8.75
C TYR A 13 -9.19 -3.05 -9.57
N TYR A 14 -10.51 -3.04 -9.54
CA TYR A 14 -11.33 -3.94 -10.35
C TYR A 14 -11.14 -3.69 -11.84
N LEU A 15 -11.18 -2.42 -12.28
CA LEU A 15 -10.95 -2.06 -13.68
C LEU A 15 -9.61 -2.62 -14.18
N LEU A 16 -8.53 -2.39 -13.43
CA LEU A 16 -7.21 -2.87 -13.81
C LEU A 16 -7.11 -4.40 -13.70
N THR A 17 -7.76 -5.03 -12.73
CA THR A 17 -7.83 -6.50 -12.64
C THR A 17 -8.48 -7.11 -13.89
N PHE A 18 -9.59 -6.54 -14.37
CA PHE A 18 -10.22 -6.98 -15.61
C PHE A 18 -9.37 -6.67 -16.85
N ALA A 19 -8.76 -5.47 -16.91
CA ALA A 19 -7.85 -5.13 -18.00
C ALA A 19 -6.66 -6.11 -18.08
N TRP A 20 -6.14 -6.56 -16.93
CA TRP A 20 -5.08 -7.55 -16.87
C TRP A 20 -5.51 -8.90 -17.47
N ILE A 21 -6.72 -9.35 -17.16
CA ILE A 21 -7.27 -10.61 -17.70
C ILE A 21 -7.42 -10.52 -19.23
N ILE A 22 -7.91 -9.39 -19.74
CA ILE A 22 -8.11 -9.15 -21.18
C ILE A 22 -6.76 -9.12 -21.90
N LEU A 23 -5.80 -8.32 -21.41
CA LEU A 23 -4.47 -8.19 -22.03
C LEU A 23 -3.63 -9.45 -21.92
N GLY A 24 -3.91 -10.28 -20.91
CA GLY A 24 -3.33 -11.61 -20.71
C GLY A 24 -3.89 -12.69 -21.64
N GLY A 25 -4.85 -12.36 -22.52
CA GLY A 25 -5.38 -13.26 -23.56
C GLY A 25 -6.09 -14.50 -23.04
N SER A 26 -6.46 -14.53 -21.76
CA SER A 26 -6.82 -15.76 -21.04
C SER A 26 -8.16 -15.63 -20.33
N ILE A 27 -9.14 -14.92 -20.92
CA ILE A 27 -10.50 -14.80 -20.36
C ILE A 27 -11.10 -16.18 -20.03
N LEU A 28 -10.89 -17.16 -20.93
CA LEU A 28 -11.34 -18.53 -20.79
C LEU A 28 -10.64 -19.28 -19.63
N HIS A 29 -9.42 -18.87 -19.28
CA HIS A 29 -8.69 -19.45 -18.16
C HIS A 29 -9.28 -19.02 -16.81
N TYR A 30 -9.86 -17.81 -16.74
CA TYR A 30 -10.49 -17.28 -15.54
C TYR A 30 -11.99 -17.60 -15.45
N SER A 31 -12.59 -18.19 -16.49
CA SER A 31 -13.99 -18.62 -16.47
C SER A 31 -14.21 -20.00 -15.86
N GLU A 32 -13.16 -20.78 -15.58
CA GLU A 32 -13.27 -22.15 -15.07
C GLU A 32 -12.21 -22.48 -14.00
N GLY A 33 -12.52 -23.47 -13.16
CA GLY A 33 -11.59 -24.11 -12.22
C GLY A 33 -10.81 -23.15 -11.31
N LEU A 34 -9.48 -23.28 -11.32
CA LEU A 34 -8.56 -22.51 -10.48
C LEU A 34 -8.52 -21.01 -10.83
N GLY A 35 -8.75 -20.65 -12.09
CA GLY A 35 -8.76 -19.24 -12.52
C GLY A 35 -9.97 -18.48 -11.97
N LEU A 36 -11.15 -19.10 -11.98
CA LEU A 36 -12.36 -18.51 -11.40
C LEU A 36 -12.19 -18.29 -9.89
N LYS A 37 -11.66 -19.30 -9.16
CA LYS A 37 -11.32 -19.17 -7.73
C LYS A 37 -10.37 -17.99 -7.49
N ARG A 38 -9.29 -17.89 -8.27
CA ARG A 38 -8.32 -16.79 -8.18
C ARG A 38 -8.97 -15.43 -8.42
N LEU A 39 -9.88 -15.33 -9.38
CA LEU A 39 -10.63 -14.11 -9.67
C LEU A 39 -11.54 -13.71 -8.51
N ILE A 40 -12.35 -14.64 -8.00
CA ILE A 40 -13.26 -14.38 -6.86
C ILE A 40 -12.46 -13.92 -5.64
N TYR A 41 -11.38 -14.62 -5.30
CA TYR A 41 -10.55 -14.25 -4.14
C TYR A 41 -9.89 -12.88 -4.34
N SER A 42 -9.44 -12.57 -5.56
CA SER A 42 -8.87 -11.26 -5.87
C SER A 42 -9.89 -10.13 -5.75
N LEU A 43 -11.15 -10.36 -6.15
CA LEU A 43 -12.24 -9.40 -6.02
C LEU A 43 -12.72 -9.25 -4.58
N LEU A 44 -12.71 -10.32 -3.80
CA LEU A 44 -13.09 -10.29 -2.37
C LEU A 44 -11.94 -9.85 -1.46
N PHE A 45 -10.77 -9.54 -2.02
CA PHE A 45 -9.56 -9.17 -1.28
C PHE A 45 -9.13 -10.23 -0.26
N LEU A 46 -9.16 -11.48 -0.71
CA LEU A 46 -8.83 -12.65 0.10
C LEU A 46 -7.50 -13.26 -0.35
N PRO A 47 -6.60 -13.63 0.58
CA PRO A 47 -5.34 -14.28 0.24
C PRO A 47 -5.56 -15.70 -0.29
N LEU A 48 -4.71 -16.09 -1.25
CA LEU A 48 -4.65 -17.42 -1.86
C LEU A 48 -3.39 -18.13 -1.36
N GLU A 49 -3.42 -19.46 -1.24
CA GLU A 49 -2.33 -20.25 -0.62
C GLU A 49 -1.09 -20.38 -1.49
N ASP A 50 -1.28 -20.68 -2.78
CA ASP A 50 -0.17 -21.00 -3.69
C ASP A 50 -0.02 -19.99 -4.83
N GLN A 51 -0.83 -18.92 -4.82
CA GLN A 51 -0.91 -17.98 -5.95
C GLN A 51 -1.07 -16.55 -5.46
N PHE A 52 -0.50 -15.62 -6.22
CA PHE A 52 -0.82 -14.20 -6.03
C PHE A 52 -2.20 -13.88 -6.63
N PRO A 53 -2.86 -12.80 -6.18
CA PRO A 53 -4.06 -12.29 -6.81
C PRO A 53 -3.85 -12.05 -8.32
N VAL A 54 -4.95 -11.92 -9.07
CA VAL A 54 -4.93 -11.71 -10.53
C VAL A 54 -4.02 -10.54 -10.88
N LEU A 55 -4.24 -9.40 -10.22
CA LEU A 55 -3.30 -8.30 -10.20
C LEU A 55 -2.38 -8.51 -9.00
N TYR A 56 -1.08 -8.74 -9.24
CA TYR A 56 -0.08 -9.10 -8.21
C TYR A 56 -0.21 -8.23 -6.96
N LEU A 57 -0.30 -6.92 -7.15
CA LEU A 57 -0.39 -5.89 -6.11
C LEU A 57 -1.59 -6.05 -5.14
N GLY A 58 -2.59 -6.84 -5.52
CA GLY A 58 -3.73 -7.17 -4.68
C GLY A 58 -3.33 -7.81 -3.34
N TRP A 59 -2.16 -8.45 -3.24
CA TRP A 59 -1.72 -9.07 -1.99
C TRP A 59 -1.61 -8.04 -0.84
N SER A 60 -1.13 -6.83 -1.13
CA SER A 60 -1.01 -5.76 -0.12
C SER A 60 -2.36 -5.10 0.18
N LEU A 61 -3.24 -5.02 -0.82
CA LEU A 61 -4.61 -4.51 -0.65
C LEU A 61 -5.44 -5.41 0.28
N ASN A 62 -5.18 -6.73 0.29
CA ASN A 62 -5.80 -7.64 1.25
C ASN A 62 -5.49 -7.23 2.70
N TYR A 63 -4.23 -6.88 2.99
CA TYR A 63 -3.83 -6.35 4.30
C TYR A 63 -4.50 -5.01 4.61
N GLU A 64 -4.58 -4.11 3.63
CA GLU A 64 -5.21 -2.80 3.81
C GLU A 64 -6.70 -2.93 4.15
N ILE A 65 -7.45 -3.78 3.43
CA ILE A 65 -8.87 -4.00 3.68
C ILE A 65 -9.08 -4.74 4.99
N PHE A 66 -8.26 -5.74 5.30
CA PHE A 66 -8.28 -6.41 6.59
C PHE A 66 -8.07 -5.41 7.74
N PHE A 67 -7.06 -4.55 7.64
CA PHE A 67 -6.82 -3.48 8.60
C PHE A 67 -8.04 -2.60 8.77
N TYR A 68 -8.68 -2.17 7.68
CA TYR A 68 -9.87 -1.34 7.79
C TYR A 68 -11.08 -2.06 8.39
N LEU A 69 -11.24 -3.37 8.16
CA LEU A 69 -12.27 -4.16 8.82
C LEU A 69 -12.07 -4.16 10.34
N ILE A 70 -10.86 -4.46 10.82
CA ILE A 70 -10.53 -4.42 12.25
C ILE A 70 -10.69 -3.00 12.81
N PHE A 71 -10.23 -1.98 12.09
CA PHE A 71 -10.42 -0.59 12.46
C PHE A 71 -11.92 -0.21 12.53
N GLY A 72 -12.75 -0.72 11.61
CA GLY A 72 -14.20 -0.54 11.64
C GLY A 72 -14.83 -1.19 12.86
N LEU A 73 -14.44 -2.42 13.18
CA LEU A 73 -14.87 -3.13 14.39
C LEU A 73 -14.46 -2.40 15.67
N SER A 74 -13.31 -1.70 15.66
CA SER A 74 -12.85 -0.92 16.81
C SER A 74 -13.86 0.15 17.27
N PHE A 75 -14.74 0.62 16.37
CA PHE A 75 -15.75 1.63 16.74
C PHE A 75 -16.76 1.13 17.78
N PHE A 76 -16.99 -0.19 17.88
CA PHE A 76 -17.83 -0.77 18.94
C PHE A 76 -17.24 -0.58 20.34
N PHE A 77 -15.92 -0.40 20.44
CA PHE A 77 -15.19 -0.25 21.71
C PHE A 77 -14.99 1.21 22.14
N LYS A 78 -15.57 2.19 21.43
CA LYS A 78 -15.58 3.63 21.76
C LYS A 78 -14.20 4.20 22.13
N THR A 79 -13.94 4.45 23.42
CA THR A 79 -12.69 5.04 23.93
C THR A 79 -11.51 4.07 23.83
N GLU A 80 -11.78 2.77 23.96
CA GLU A 80 -10.78 1.71 23.93
C GLU A 80 -10.48 1.21 22.51
N ARG A 81 -10.95 1.92 21.47
CA ARG A 81 -10.78 1.52 20.07
C ARG A 81 -9.32 1.25 19.70
N TYR A 82 -8.40 2.12 20.13
CA TYR A 82 -6.99 1.99 19.81
C TYR A 82 -6.33 0.87 20.60
N PHE A 83 -6.71 0.70 21.86
CA PHE A 83 -6.27 -0.42 22.68
C PHE A 83 -6.69 -1.74 22.05
N PHE A 84 -7.96 -1.88 21.65
CA PHE A 84 -8.45 -3.05 20.93
C PHE A 84 -7.64 -3.35 19.67
N ILE A 85 -7.41 -2.36 18.80
CA ILE A 85 -6.66 -2.57 17.55
C ILE A 85 -5.23 -3.03 17.84
N ILE A 86 -4.53 -2.34 18.75
CA ILE A 86 -3.14 -2.65 19.09
C ILE A 86 -3.07 -4.05 19.70
N SER A 87 -3.91 -4.34 20.71
CA SER A 87 -3.97 -5.65 21.35
C SER A 87 -4.30 -6.76 20.36
N PHE A 88 -5.26 -6.55 19.47
CA PHE A 88 -5.63 -7.54 18.46
C PHE A 88 -4.44 -7.93 17.57
N PHE A 89 -3.75 -6.95 16.98
CA PHE A 89 -2.64 -7.23 16.07
C PHE A 89 -1.37 -7.72 16.79
N VAL A 90 -1.10 -7.26 18.02
CA VAL A 90 0.02 -7.79 18.82
C VAL A 90 -0.25 -9.24 19.21
N ILE A 91 -1.46 -9.55 19.69
CA ILE A 91 -1.84 -10.92 20.05
C ILE A 91 -1.82 -11.82 18.82
N SER A 92 -2.37 -11.36 17.68
CA SER A 92 -2.35 -12.15 16.45
C SER A 92 -0.93 -12.45 15.97
N TYR A 93 -0.02 -11.47 16.03
CA TYR A 93 1.39 -11.67 15.72
C TYR A 93 2.05 -12.69 16.66
N VAL A 94 1.90 -12.53 17.97
CA VAL A 94 2.47 -13.46 18.97
C VAL A 94 1.94 -14.88 18.74
N LEU A 95 0.64 -15.02 18.44
CA LEU A 95 0.06 -16.32 18.09
C LEU A 95 0.66 -16.91 16.82
N GLY A 96 0.97 -16.12 15.79
CA GLY A 96 1.65 -16.62 14.58
C GLY A 96 3.09 -17.04 14.78
N VAL A 97 3.78 -16.41 15.74
CA VAL A 97 5.14 -16.81 16.13
C VAL A 97 5.11 -18.15 16.88
N ILE A 98 4.11 -18.36 17.73
CA ILE A 98 3.95 -19.60 18.52
C ILE A 98 3.38 -20.74 17.64
N PHE A 99 2.33 -20.44 16.89
CA PHE A 99 1.60 -21.39 16.05
C PHE A 99 1.89 -21.09 14.57
N LYS A 100 2.60 -22.00 13.90
CA LYS A 100 2.82 -21.91 12.46
C LYS A 100 1.56 -22.33 11.72
N PHE A 101 0.75 -21.36 11.33
CA PHE A 101 -0.47 -21.62 10.57
C PHE A 101 -0.17 -21.92 9.10
N GLU A 102 -0.85 -22.91 8.53
CA GLU A 102 -0.66 -23.32 7.13
C GLU A 102 -1.55 -22.50 6.17
N THR A 103 -2.77 -22.17 6.59
CA THR A 103 -3.73 -21.47 5.73
C THR A 103 -3.29 -20.02 5.43
N ALA A 104 -3.52 -19.57 4.19
CA ALA A 104 -3.11 -18.22 3.76
C ALA A 104 -3.75 -17.10 4.59
N TYR A 105 -5.01 -17.28 5.00
CA TYR A 105 -5.73 -16.31 5.82
C TYR A 105 -5.10 -16.15 7.19
N LEU A 106 -4.83 -17.25 7.89
CA LEU A 106 -4.24 -17.18 9.21
C LEU A 106 -2.82 -16.62 9.13
N ARG A 107 -2.03 -17.02 8.11
CA ARG A 107 -0.71 -16.42 7.84
C ARG A 107 -0.80 -14.89 7.65
N MET A 108 -1.80 -14.41 6.91
CA MET A 108 -2.02 -12.97 6.72
C MET A 108 -2.39 -12.27 8.03
N ILE A 109 -3.30 -12.84 8.83
CA ILE A 109 -3.77 -12.26 10.10
C ILE A 109 -2.64 -12.19 11.14
N THR A 110 -1.75 -13.17 11.15
CA THR A 110 -0.64 -13.24 12.10
C THR A 110 0.68 -12.71 11.55
N SER A 111 0.67 -12.15 10.34
CA SER A 111 1.85 -11.60 9.69
C SER A 111 2.42 -10.40 10.44
N GLU A 112 3.74 -10.30 10.47
CA GLU A 112 4.48 -9.14 10.98
C GLU A 112 4.20 -7.86 10.19
N LEU A 113 3.75 -7.97 8.93
CA LEU A 113 3.33 -6.83 8.12
C LEU A 113 2.20 -6.03 8.79
N ASN A 114 1.38 -6.68 9.60
CA ASN A 114 0.33 -5.99 10.33
C ASN A 114 0.86 -5.00 11.38
N LEU A 115 2.08 -5.24 11.91
CA LEU A 115 2.71 -4.38 12.91
C LEU A 115 3.08 -3.00 12.34
N TYR A 116 3.25 -2.87 11.02
CA TYR A 116 3.45 -1.57 10.37
C TYR A 116 2.21 -0.66 10.49
N PHE A 117 1.00 -1.23 10.51
CA PHE A 117 -0.20 -0.43 10.79
C PHE A 117 -0.24 0.03 12.25
N ILE A 118 0.22 -0.82 13.18
CA ILE A 118 0.35 -0.44 14.60
C ILE A 118 1.32 0.72 14.76
N SER A 119 2.50 0.66 14.12
CA SER A 119 3.47 1.75 14.21
C SER A 119 2.88 3.06 13.70
N GLY A 120 2.14 3.03 12.57
CA GLY A 120 1.39 4.19 12.07
C GLY A 120 0.35 4.75 13.06
N ILE A 121 -0.42 3.88 13.73
CA ILE A 121 -1.39 4.30 14.76
C ILE A 121 -0.67 4.96 15.94
N LEU A 122 0.40 4.34 16.45
CA LEU A 122 1.16 4.85 17.59
C LEU A 122 1.77 6.22 17.28
N LEU A 123 2.36 6.39 16.09
CA LEU A 123 2.89 7.68 15.64
C LEU A 123 1.77 8.73 15.55
N GLY A 124 0.62 8.38 14.95
CA GLY A 124 -0.52 9.30 14.87
C GLY A 124 -1.06 9.73 16.23
N LEU A 125 -1.15 8.81 17.19
CA LEU A 125 -1.57 9.11 18.56
C LEU A 125 -0.56 9.99 19.30
N TYR A 126 0.73 9.76 19.07
CA TYR A 126 1.80 10.56 19.66
C TYR A 126 1.73 12.02 19.20
N PHE A 127 1.65 12.27 17.89
CA PHE A 127 1.61 13.64 17.36
C PHE A 127 0.29 14.38 17.60
N ASN A 128 -0.79 13.66 17.90
CA ASN A 128 -2.03 14.30 18.36
C ASN A 128 -1.90 14.91 19.76
N LYS A 129 -0.97 14.43 20.59
CA LYS A 129 -0.80 14.87 21.98
C LYS A 129 0.45 15.72 22.19
N PHE A 130 1.51 15.44 21.44
CA PHE A 130 2.82 16.05 21.64
C PHE A 130 3.29 16.74 20.37
N SER A 131 3.83 17.94 20.53
CA SER A 131 4.57 18.63 19.49
C SER A 131 6.07 18.37 19.66
N VAL A 132 6.76 18.15 18.54
CA VAL A 132 8.22 17.94 18.53
C VAL A 132 8.89 19.21 18.02
N SER A 133 9.88 19.69 18.78
CA SER A 133 10.64 20.88 18.41
C SER A 133 11.48 20.64 17.15
N LYS A 134 11.76 21.72 16.39
CA LYS A 134 12.57 21.65 15.17
C LYS A 134 13.96 21.07 15.40
N GLN A 135 14.56 21.36 16.55
CA GLN A 135 15.90 20.91 16.93
C GLN A 135 15.98 19.39 17.11
N VAL A 136 14.89 18.76 17.54
CA VAL A 136 14.80 17.29 17.69
C VAL A 136 14.28 16.65 16.40
N ALA A 137 13.34 17.29 15.71
CA ALA A 137 12.75 16.77 14.48
C ALA A 137 13.78 16.59 13.36
N LEU A 138 14.63 17.59 13.12
CA LEU A 138 15.65 17.56 12.06
C LEU A 138 16.61 16.36 12.15
N PRO A 139 17.33 16.12 13.27
CA PRO A 139 18.27 15.01 13.35
C PRO A 139 17.56 13.66 13.24
N ILE A 140 16.36 13.50 13.82
CA ILE A 140 15.57 12.27 13.69
C ILE A 140 15.18 12.03 12.23
N SER A 141 14.69 13.07 11.53
CA SER A 141 14.31 12.95 10.13
C SER A 141 15.50 12.60 9.24
N VAL A 142 16.64 13.27 9.44
CA VAL A 142 17.88 13.00 8.70
C VAL A 142 18.36 11.58 8.95
N PHE A 143 18.38 11.14 10.21
CA PHE A 143 18.81 9.79 10.58
C PHE A 143 17.90 8.71 10.01
N GLY A 144 16.58 8.89 10.09
CA GLY A 144 15.60 7.96 9.52
C GLY A 144 15.72 7.83 8.00
N ILE A 145 15.86 8.96 7.28
CA ILE A 145 16.08 8.98 5.84
C ILE A 145 17.42 8.31 5.49
N PHE A 146 18.47 8.63 6.22
CA PHE A 146 19.80 8.06 5.99
C PHE A 146 19.82 6.54 6.16
N LEU A 147 19.27 6.02 7.27
CA LEU A 147 19.16 4.57 7.48
C LEU A 147 18.36 3.88 6.38
N PHE A 148 17.25 4.48 5.95
CA PHE A 148 16.45 3.95 4.86
C PHE A 148 17.23 3.90 3.54
N ILE A 149 17.99 4.95 3.20
CA ILE A 149 18.83 4.99 2.00
C ILE A 149 19.90 3.89 2.04
N LEU A 150 20.60 3.73 3.16
CA LEU A 150 21.60 2.67 3.33
C LEU A 150 21.02 1.27 3.13
N MET A 151 19.82 1.05 3.68
CA MET A 151 19.09 -0.20 3.50
C MET A 151 18.62 -0.38 2.05
N PHE A 152 18.04 0.67 1.44
CA PHE A 152 17.47 0.63 0.09
C PHE A 152 18.52 0.33 -1.00
N PHE A 153 19.70 0.93 -0.89
CA PHE A 153 20.83 0.64 -1.80
C PHE A 153 21.62 -0.61 -1.39
N ASN A 154 21.08 -1.41 -0.46
CA ASN A 154 21.68 -2.66 0.01
C ASN A 154 23.12 -2.49 0.55
N ILE A 155 23.45 -1.30 1.07
CA ILE A 155 24.72 -1.00 1.74
C ILE A 155 24.75 -1.70 3.10
N ILE A 156 23.60 -1.75 3.78
CA ILE A 156 23.40 -2.55 4.99
C ILE A 156 22.34 -3.61 4.70
N GLN A 157 22.68 -4.88 4.92
CA GLN A 157 21.74 -6.00 4.80
C GLN A 157 21.02 -6.23 6.12
N ILE A 158 19.72 -5.95 6.13
CA ILE A 158 18.85 -6.20 7.29
C ILE A 158 18.08 -7.49 7.03
N LYS A 159 18.40 -8.54 7.80
CA LYS A 159 17.68 -9.84 7.73
C LYS A 159 16.55 -9.96 8.76
N ASN A 160 16.57 -9.11 9.78
CA ASN A 160 15.59 -9.15 10.86
C ASN A 160 14.42 -8.22 10.53
N GLU A 161 13.24 -8.80 10.36
CA GLU A 161 11.99 -8.11 10.00
C GLU A 161 11.57 -7.05 11.03
N MET A 162 11.90 -7.25 12.31
CA MET A 162 11.63 -6.24 13.35
C MET A 162 12.53 -5.02 13.21
N ILE A 163 13.79 -5.22 12.80
CA ILE A 163 14.71 -4.10 12.51
C ILE A 163 14.24 -3.37 11.26
N LEU A 164 13.79 -4.10 10.23
CA LEU A 164 13.19 -3.54 9.04
C LEU A 164 11.98 -2.65 9.39
N LEU A 165 11.09 -3.14 10.25
CA LEU A 165 9.94 -2.38 10.73
C LEU A 165 10.35 -1.08 11.42
N VAL A 166 11.40 -1.11 12.25
CA VAL A 166 11.91 0.10 12.92
C VAL A 166 12.45 1.09 11.89
N ILE A 167 13.26 0.66 10.93
CA ILE A 167 13.84 1.54 9.90
C ILE A 167 12.73 2.18 9.05
N VAL A 168 11.76 1.39 8.59
CA VAL A 168 10.63 1.90 7.81
C VAL A 168 9.75 2.83 8.65
N SER A 169 9.51 2.52 9.93
CA SER A 169 8.74 3.39 10.82
C SER A 169 9.46 4.71 11.10
N LEU A 170 10.79 4.70 11.24
CA LEU A 170 11.62 5.91 11.35
C LEU A 170 11.60 6.74 10.06
N PHE A 171 11.61 6.08 8.90
CA PHE A 171 11.46 6.75 7.62
C PHE A 171 10.10 7.46 7.52
N VAL A 172 9.00 6.78 7.85
CA VAL A 172 7.66 7.40 7.89
C VAL A 172 7.60 8.54 8.91
N LEU A 173 8.19 8.34 10.10
CA LEU A 173 8.32 9.37 11.13
C LEU A 173 9.03 10.62 10.61
N ALA A 174 10.07 10.47 9.79
CA ALA A 174 10.81 11.58 9.21
C ALA A 174 9.91 12.53 8.40
N PHE A 175 9.01 11.98 7.57
CA PHE A 175 8.05 12.76 6.79
C PHE A 175 6.91 13.34 7.64
N LEU A 176 6.43 12.59 8.64
CA LEU A 176 5.41 13.11 9.57
C LEU A 176 5.93 14.32 10.36
N LEU A 177 7.17 14.24 10.85
CA LEU A 177 7.84 15.37 11.50
C LEU A 177 7.98 16.56 10.56
N PHE A 178 8.25 16.32 9.27
CA PHE A 178 8.32 17.38 8.28
C PHE A 178 6.98 18.13 8.16
N ASP A 179 5.87 17.40 8.11
CA ASP A 179 4.52 17.98 8.00
C ASP A 179 4.10 18.73 9.27
N TYR A 180 4.19 18.07 10.44
CA TYR A 180 3.75 18.64 11.73
C TYR A 180 4.63 19.79 12.23
N THR A 181 5.95 19.71 12.05
CA THR A 181 6.90 20.65 12.65
C THR A 181 7.32 21.77 11.70
N PHE A 182 7.44 21.51 10.39
CA PHE A 182 7.88 22.51 9.43
C PHE A 182 6.73 23.24 8.74
N LYS A 183 5.49 22.70 8.81
CA LYS A 183 4.25 23.31 8.25
C LYS A 183 4.45 23.85 6.83
N SER A 184 5.23 23.15 6.02
CA SER A 184 5.52 23.55 4.65
C SER A 184 4.27 23.34 3.80
N LYS A 185 3.89 24.33 2.98
CA LYS A 185 2.70 24.24 2.10
C LYS A 185 2.80 23.17 1.00
N GLY A 186 3.92 22.44 0.94
CA GLY A 186 4.20 21.42 -0.06
C GLY A 186 4.38 21.99 -1.47
N ASN A 187 5.24 21.37 -2.28
CA ASN A 187 5.30 21.71 -3.70
C ASN A 187 4.04 21.14 -4.38
N LYS A 188 3.35 21.95 -5.20
CA LYS A 188 2.17 21.52 -5.98
C LYS A 188 2.46 20.26 -6.81
N PHE A 189 3.67 20.14 -7.34
CA PHE A 189 4.08 18.95 -8.10
C PHE A 189 4.18 17.70 -7.22
N LEU A 190 4.77 17.81 -6.01
CA LEU A 190 4.86 16.69 -5.06
C LEU A 190 3.48 16.28 -4.54
N ILE A 191 2.60 17.25 -4.30
CA ILE A 191 1.20 16.98 -3.93
C ILE A 191 0.50 16.23 -5.08
N PHE A 192 0.68 16.67 -6.32
CA PHE A 192 0.11 15.98 -7.48
C PHE A 192 0.66 14.55 -7.64
N LEU A 193 1.96 14.33 -7.44
CA LEU A 193 2.53 12.97 -7.42
C LEU A 193 1.93 12.10 -6.30
N GLY A 194 1.70 12.69 -5.12
CA GLY A 194 0.98 12.05 -4.03
C GLY A 194 -0.48 11.73 -4.40
N ASP A 195 -1.17 12.62 -5.11
CA ASP A 195 -2.54 12.43 -5.56
C ASP A 195 -2.64 11.27 -6.55
N ILE A 196 -1.70 11.13 -7.49
CA ILE A 196 -1.70 10.01 -8.46
C ILE A 196 -1.06 8.72 -7.91
N SER A 197 -0.53 8.73 -6.68
CA SER A 197 0.27 7.63 -6.12
C SER A 197 -0.45 6.27 -6.15
N TYR A 198 -1.76 6.25 -5.96
CA TYR A 198 -2.55 5.01 -6.02
C TYR A 198 -2.69 4.48 -7.46
N SER A 199 -3.02 5.34 -8.42
CA SER A 199 -3.00 5.00 -9.84
C SER A 199 -1.61 4.54 -10.31
N LEU A 200 -0.56 5.17 -9.78
CA LEU A 200 0.83 4.79 -10.03
C LEU A 200 1.15 3.42 -9.47
N TYR A 201 0.78 3.18 -8.22
CA TYR A 201 0.92 1.89 -7.58
C TYR A 201 0.28 0.78 -8.42
N LEU A 202 -0.95 0.92 -8.91
CA LEU A 202 -1.60 -0.15 -9.66
C LEU A 202 -1.11 -0.31 -11.11
N SER A 203 -0.75 0.79 -11.78
CA SER A 203 -0.46 0.78 -13.21
C SER A 203 1.00 0.48 -13.56
N HIS A 204 1.95 0.64 -12.64
CA HIS A 204 3.37 0.41 -12.95
C HIS A 204 3.64 -1.03 -13.44
N SER A 205 2.92 -2.03 -12.92
CA SER A 205 3.08 -3.42 -13.35
C SER A 205 2.67 -3.63 -14.81
N PHE A 206 1.72 -2.85 -15.32
CA PHE A 206 1.37 -2.86 -16.75
C PHE A 206 2.51 -2.31 -17.58
N VAL A 207 3.05 -1.14 -17.21
CA VAL A 207 4.16 -0.52 -17.93
C VAL A 207 5.37 -1.44 -17.95
N GLU A 208 5.66 -2.13 -16.84
CA GLU A 208 6.77 -3.09 -16.77
C GLU A 208 6.61 -4.21 -17.79
N ILE A 209 5.44 -4.82 -17.92
CA ILE A 209 5.18 -5.89 -18.90
C ILE A 209 5.25 -5.36 -20.33
N PHE A 210 4.60 -4.25 -20.62
CA PHE A 210 4.62 -3.66 -21.96
C PHE A 210 6.04 -3.26 -22.37
N SER A 211 6.80 -2.68 -21.45
CA SER A 211 8.18 -2.28 -21.72
C SER A 211 9.09 -3.47 -22.05
N LYS A 212 8.87 -4.63 -21.42
CA LYS A 212 9.64 -5.86 -21.68
C LYS A 212 9.31 -6.47 -23.04
N ARG A 213 8.08 -6.29 -23.54
CA ARG A 213 7.68 -6.77 -24.87
C ARG A 213 8.27 -5.96 -26.01
N ILE A 214 8.51 -4.66 -25.80
CA ILE A 214 8.94 -3.73 -26.86
C ILE A 214 10.47 -3.67 -26.98
N ILE A 215 11.20 -3.73 -25.86
CA ILE A 215 12.67 -3.63 -25.84
C ILE A 215 13.22 -4.80 -25.02
N PRO A 216 13.58 -5.92 -25.67
CA PRO A 216 14.10 -7.10 -24.97
C PRO A 216 15.56 -6.98 -24.51
N ASN A 217 16.31 -5.96 -24.96
CA ASN A 217 17.77 -5.88 -24.77
C ASN A 217 18.19 -4.81 -23.75
N ASP A 218 19.03 -5.22 -22.80
CA ASP A 218 19.59 -4.43 -21.69
C ASP A 218 20.66 -3.39 -22.10
N THR A 219 20.74 -2.98 -23.37
CA THR A 219 21.84 -2.14 -23.86
C THR A 219 21.72 -0.65 -23.47
N PHE A 220 20.55 -0.18 -23.03
CA PHE A 220 20.31 1.22 -22.61
C PHE A 220 19.61 1.32 -21.25
N ILE A 221 20.23 0.77 -20.20
CA ILE A 221 19.64 0.66 -18.85
C ILE A 221 19.12 2.01 -18.32
N ILE A 222 19.92 3.08 -18.35
CA ILE A 222 19.55 4.38 -17.76
C ILE A 222 18.46 5.10 -18.58
N PRO A 223 18.61 5.32 -19.91
CA PRO A 223 17.56 5.96 -20.69
C PRO A 223 16.23 5.20 -20.65
N TYR A 224 16.30 3.86 -20.69
CA TYR A 224 15.13 3.00 -20.59
C TYR A 224 14.44 3.12 -19.23
N PHE A 225 15.20 3.15 -18.13
CA PHE A 225 14.65 3.36 -16.80
C PHE A 225 13.94 4.71 -16.66
N ILE A 226 14.55 5.78 -17.16
CA ILE A 226 13.93 7.13 -17.16
C ILE A 226 12.65 7.11 -18.00
N LEU A 227 12.67 6.49 -19.19
CA LEU A 227 11.50 6.36 -20.05
C LEU A 227 10.37 5.58 -19.36
N LYS A 228 10.68 4.50 -18.62
CA LYS A 228 9.69 3.79 -17.81
C LYS A 228 9.06 4.70 -16.75
N ILE A 229 9.85 5.46 -16.01
CA ILE A 229 9.31 6.39 -14.99
C ILE A 229 8.35 7.38 -15.66
N ILE A 230 8.73 7.96 -16.79
CA ILE A 230 7.89 8.89 -17.53
C ILE A 230 6.58 8.21 -17.97
N LEU A 231 6.66 7.03 -18.59
CA LEU A 231 5.46 6.30 -19.03
C LEU A 231 4.54 5.94 -17.87
N VAL A 232 5.10 5.49 -16.74
CA VAL A 232 4.32 5.19 -15.52
C VAL A 232 3.63 6.46 -15.04
N VAL A 233 4.35 7.57 -14.87
CA VAL A 233 3.74 8.83 -14.37
C VAL A 233 2.66 9.35 -15.32
N VAL A 234 2.88 9.27 -16.63
CA VAL A 234 1.89 9.68 -17.64
C VAL A 234 0.65 8.79 -17.58
N LEU A 235 0.80 7.47 -17.61
CA LEU A 235 -0.31 6.52 -17.53
C LEU A 235 -1.10 6.72 -16.22
N SER A 236 -0.39 6.86 -15.11
CA SER A 236 -0.97 7.10 -13.78
C SER A 236 -1.77 8.39 -13.75
N SER A 237 -1.26 9.46 -14.37
CA SER A 237 -1.94 10.75 -14.45
C SER A 237 -3.22 10.66 -15.28
N VAL A 238 -3.20 9.91 -16.38
CA VAL A 238 -4.39 9.66 -17.22
C VAL A 238 -5.44 8.86 -16.42
N LEU A 239 -5.04 7.74 -15.81
CA LEU A 239 -5.94 6.93 -14.98
C LEU A 239 -6.53 7.77 -13.83
N TYR A 240 -5.71 8.57 -13.16
CA TYR A 240 -6.16 9.42 -12.07
C TYR A 240 -7.20 10.45 -12.53
N LEU A 241 -6.90 11.23 -13.56
CA LEU A 241 -7.76 12.33 -13.99
C LEU A 241 -9.05 11.86 -14.67
N PHE A 242 -8.99 10.79 -15.46
CA PHE A 242 -10.13 10.34 -16.26
C PHE A 242 -10.98 9.29 -15.55
N ILE A 243 -10.39 8.45 -14.72
CA ILE A 243 -11.08 7.32 -14.10
C ILE A 243 -11.22 7.58 -12.61
N GLU A 244 -10.10 7.61 -11.87
CA GLU A 244 -10.12 7.62 -10.41
C GLU A 244 -10.88 8.83 -9.86
N LYS A 245 -10.55 10.04 -10.31
CA LYS A 245 -11.17 11.28 -9.86
C LYS A 245 -12.65 11.34 -10.23
N LYS A 246 -12.99 11.05 -11.49
CA LYS A 246 -14.38 11.10 -11.98
C LYS A 246 -15.27 10.05 -11.33
N LEU A 247 -14.81 8.79 -11.21
CA LEU A 247 -15.57 7.76 -10.51
C LEU A 247 -15.74 8.11 -9.03
N THR A 248 -14.68 8.61 -8.39
CA THR A 248 -14.74 8.99 -6.98
C THR A 248 -15.76 10.12 -6.76
N GLU A 249 -15.76 11.15 -7.61
CA GLU A 249 -16.73 12.24 -7.55
C GLU A 249 -18.16 11.75 -7.80
N TYR A 250 -18.37 10.92 -8.83
CA TYR A 250 -19.67 10.33 -9.14
C TYR A 250 -20.23 9.47 -7.98
N LEU A 251 -19.40 8.59 -7.41
CA LEU A 251 -19.81 7.71 -6.31
C LEU A 251 -20.03 8.47 -5.01
N LYS A 252 -19.26 9.53 -4.72
CA LYS A 252 -19.52 10.42 -3.57
C LYS A 252 -20.89 11.09 -3.66
N LEU A 253 -21.25 11.61 -4.83
CA LEU A 253 -22.56 12.24 -5.07
C LEU A 253 -23.72 11.25 -4.85
N LYS A 254 -23.57 10.00 -5.31
CA LYS A 254 -24.62 8.98 -5.22
C LYS A 254 -24.78 8.39 -3.81
N ILE A 255 -23.70 8.34 -3.03
CA ILE A 255 -23.68 7.76 -1.68
C ILE A 255 -23.99 8.82 -0.60
N LYS A 256 -24.16 10.11 -0.96
CA LYS A 256 -24.35 11.24 -0.03
C LYS A 256 -23.25 11.32 1.06
N VAL A 257 -21.98 11.20 0.65
CA VAL A 257 -20.80 11.16 1.55
C VAL A 257 -19.75 12.21 1.21
#